data_AF-A0A644ZS97-F1
#
_entry.id   AF-A0A644ZS97-F1
#
_cell.length_a   1.000
_cell.length_b   1.000
_cell.length_c   1.000
_cell.angle_alpha   90.00
_cell.angle_beta   90.00
_cell.angle_gamma   90.00
#
_symmetry.space_group_name_H-M   'P 1'
#
loop_
_entity.id
_entity.type
_entity.pdbx_description
1 polymer ?
#
loop_
_entity_poly.entity_id
_entity_poly.type
_entity_poly.pdbx_seq_one_letter_code
_entity_poly.pdbx_strand_id
1 'polypeptide(L)'
;MSDDDPRIAAAKLTPLDGVYMVAPGVVRNADGSFSPNTTVTTVEKYYKEYYRMANVETNSFDASFIKIREVRLEYSLPKNILGKTFLTQATVGLYGRNLLCISDFPMFDPEAAALNGRSITPGVETGSLPSTRSFGINISLGF
;
A
#
# COMPACT_ATOMS: atom_id res chain seq x y z
N MET A 1 9.15 -31.40 6.94
CA MET A 1 10.31 -32.33 7.01
C MET A 1 9.80 -33.60 7.68
N SER A 2 10.35 -34.75 7.32
CA SER A 2 10.04 -36.01 7.98
C SER A 2 10.59 -36.00 9.42
N ASP A 3 10.00 -36.76 10.34
CA ASP A 3 10.41 -36.81 11.75
C ASP A 3 11.82 -37.41 11.95
N ASP A 4 12.24 -38.26 11.03
CA ASP A 4 13.56 -38.88 10.93
C ASP A 4 14.66 -37.99 10.29
N ASP A 5 14.36 -36.73 9.99
CA ASP A 5 15.37 -35.80 9.47
C ASP A 5 16.47 -35.51 10.52
N PRO A 6 17.76 -35.79 10.21
CA PRO A 6 18.85 -35.68 11.18
C PRO A 6 19.07 -34.25 11.69
N ARG A 7 18.59 -33.24 10.96
CA ARG A 7 18.70 -31.83 11.37
C ARG A 7 17.81 -31.50 12.56
N ILE A 8 16.70 -32.22 12.76
CA ILE A 8 15.78 -32.04 13.89
C ILE A 8 16.47 -32.45 15.19
N ALA A 9 17.12 -33.63 15.19
CA ALA A 9 17.90 -34.13 16.32
C ALA A 9 19.11 -33.23 16.64
N ALA A 10 19.82 -32.77 15.60
CA ALA A 10 20.94 -31.83 15.76
C ALA A 10 20.52 -30.49 16.39
N ALA A 11 19.29 -30.03 16.11
CA ALA A 11 18.70 -28.84 16.70
C ALA A 11 18.12 -29.07 18.11
N LYS A 12 18.22 -30.29 18.68
CA LYS A 12 17.66 -30.70 19.97
C LYS A 12 16.14 -30.49 20.07
N LEU A 13 15.44 -30.69 18.94
CA LEU A 13 13.98 -30.59 18.85
C LEU A 13 13.34 -31.97 18.96
N THR A 14 12.07 -32.03 19.36
CA THR A 14 11.32 -33.29 19.44
C THR A 14 11.00 -33.79 18.03
N PRO A 15 11.22 -35.07 17.69
CA PRO A 15 10.85 -35.61 16.38
C PRO A 15 9.33 -35.61 16.22
N LEU A 16 8.82 -34.76 15.33
CA LEU A 16 7.40 -34.63 14.98
C LEU A 16 7.28 -34.43 13.48
N ASP A 17 6.55 -35.31 12.82
CA ASP A 17 6.41 -35.28 11.37
C ASP A 17 5.59 -34.06 10.92
N GLY A 18 6.01 -33.45 9.81
CA GLY A 18 5.31 -32.30 9.20
C GLY A 18 5.42 -30.97 9.93
N VAL A 19 5.95 -30.92 11.17
CA VAL A 19 5.99 -29.69 11.98
C VAL A 19 7.20 -28.81 11.68
N TYR A 20 8.28 -29.39 11.16
CA TYR A 20 9.57 -28.71 10.96
C TYR A 20 9.84 -28.36 9.50
N MET A 21 10.53 -27.24 9.31
CA MET A 21 11.05 -26.78 8.03
C MET A 21 12.38 -26.04 8.20
N VAL A 22 13.13 -25.96 7.10
CA VAL A 22 14.19 -24.96 6.93
C VAL A 22 13.62 -23.85 6.06
N ALA A 23 13.52 -22.65 6.61
CA ALA A 23 12.95 -21.51 5.89
C ALA A 23 13.84 -21.08 4.72
N PRO A 24 13.26 -20.72 3.56
CA PRO A 24 14.02 -20.18 2.44
C PRO A 24 14.68 -18.86 2.86
N GLY A 25 15.96 -18.71 2.54
CA GLY A 25 16.74 -17.53 2.89
C GLY A 25 18.24 -17.80 2.94
N VAL A 26 18.99 -16.74 3.24
CA VAL A 26 20.45 -16.78 3.36
C VAL A 26 20.91 -16.18 4.69
N VAL A 27 22.07 -16.63 5.16
CA VAL A 27 22.77 -16.05 6.29
C VAL A 27 23.93 -15.21 5.75
N ARG A 28 24.01 -13.94 6.16
CA ARG A 28 25.15 -13.08 5.85
C ARG A 28 26.33 -13.50 6.71
N ASN A 29 27.43 -13.87 6.07
CA ASN A 29 28.68 -14.25 6.72
C ASN A 29 29.49 -13.01 7.11
N ALA A 30 30.49 -13.18 7.98
CA ALA A 30 31.33 -12.08 8.48
C ALA A 30 32.15 -11.38 7.37
N ASP A 31 32.46 -12.08 6.29
CA ASP A 31 33.14 -11.56 5.11
C ASP A 31 32.21 -10.84 4.12
N GLY A 32 30.91 -10.77 4.43
CA GLY A 32 29.89 -10.14 3.59
C GLY A 32 29.30 -11.03 2.50
N SER A 33 29.78 -12.29 2.36
CA SER A 33 29.16 -13.29 1.50
C SER A 33 27.87 -13.85 2.10
N PHE A 34 27.11 -14.62 1.31
CA PHE A 34 25.85 -15.24 1.74
C PHE A 34 25.94 -16.76 1.65
N SER A 35 25.51 -17.45 2.71
CA SER A 35 25.38 -18.91 2.74
C SER A 35 23.91 -19.32 2.85
N PRO A 36 23.50 -20.49 2.31
CA PRO A 36 22.13 -20.98 2.47
C PRO A 36 21.75 -21.15 3.94
N ASN A 37 20.52 -20.76 4.30
CA ASN A 37 20.01 -21.02 5.64
C ASN A 37 19.85 -22.54 5.87
N THR A 38 20.34 -23.02 7.02
CA THR A 38 20.24 -24.41 7.47
C THR A 38 19.52 -24.56 8.81
N THR A 39 19.06 -23.44 9.38
CA THR A 39 18.40 -23.41 10.69
C THR A 39 17.02 -24.06 10.61
N VAL A 40 16.80 -25.09 11.42
CA VAL A 40 15.50 -25.75 11.55
C VAL A 40 14.58 -24.92 12.46
N THR A 41 13.34 -24.71 12.02
CA THR A 41 12.28 -24.06 12.79
C THR A 41 10.97 -24.83 12.64
N THR A 42 9.99 -24.55 13.51
CA THR A 42 8.62 -25.02 13.26
C THR A 42 7.95 -24.16 12.19
N VAL A 43 7.05 -24.77 11.42
CA VAL A 43 6.23 -24.09 10.41
C VAL A 43 5.40 -22.98 11.05
N GLU A 44 4.80 -23.23 12.21
CA GLU A 44 4.06 -22.23 12.98
C GLU A 44 4.92 -21.02 13.33
N LYS A 45 6.11 -21.24 13.90
CA LYS A 45 7.02 -20.15 14.28
C LYS A 45 7.45 -19.35 13.06
N TYR A 46 7.75 -20.01 11.95
CA TYR A 46 8.14 -19.33 10.71
C TYR A 46 7.04 -18.39 10.23
N TYR A 47 5.81 -18.88 10.03
CA TYR A 47 4.73 -18.05 9.51
C TYR A 47 4.29 -16.95 10.49
N LYS A 48 4.34 -17.23 11.80
CA LYS A 48 4.08 -16.22 12.83
C LYS A 48 5.06 -15.05 12.76
N GLU A 49 6.34 -15.32 12.51
CA GLU A 49 7.39 -14.30 12.40
C GLU A 49 7.40 -13.63 11.01
N TYR A 50 7.13 -14.41 9.96
CA TYR A 50 7.04 -13.91 8.59
C TYR A 50 5.89 -12.92 8.44
N TYR A 51 4.67 -13.27 8.83
CA TYR A 51 3.52 -12.35 8.72
C TYR A 51 3.37 -11.39 9.90
N ARG A 52 4.39 -11.27 10.76
CA ARG A 52 4.34 -10.36 11.90
C ARG A 52 4.35 -8.92 11.39
N MET A 53 3.44 -8.07 11.87
CA MET A 53 3.40 -6.65 11.49
C MET A 53 4.73 -5.91 11.77
N ALA A 54 5.47 -6.32 12.80
CA ALA A 54 6.76 -5.74 13.14
C ALA A 54 7.92 -6.20 12.22
N ASN A 55 7.68 -7.13 11.30
CA ASN A 55 8.67 -7.55 10.32
C ASN A 55 8.71 -6.54 9.17
N VAL A 56 9.68 -5.62 9.20
CA VAL A 56 9.78 -4.54 8.23
C VAL A 56 10.05 -5.07 6.82
N GLU A 57 10.86 -6.10 6.67
CA GLU A 57 11.29 -6.61 5.36
C GLU A 57 10.11 -7.12 4.52
N THR A 58 9.23 -7.92 5.13
CA THR A 58 8.03 -8.45 4.44
C THR A 58 6.87 -7.46 4.33
N ASN A 59 6.91 -6.36 5.09
CA ASN A 59 5.89 -5.30 5.08
C ASN A 59 6.39 -4.04 4.38
N SER A 60 7.53 -4.11 3.70
CA SER A 60 8.04 -3.02 2.86
C SER A 60 7.62 -3.27 1.42
N PHE A 61 6.94 -2.28 0.85
CA PHE A 61 6.43 -2.34 -0.52
C PHE A 61 6.88 -1.11 -1.29
N ASP A 62 6.98 -1.25 -2.61
CA ASP A 62 7.17 -0.09 -3.49
C ASP A 62 5.91 0.79 -3.43
N ALA A 63 6.09 2.02 -2.96
CA ALA A 63 5.05 3.03 -2.87
C ALA A 63 5.09 4.00 -4.06
N SER A 64 5.70 3.61 -5.18
CA SER A 64 5.67 4.36 -6.42
C SER A 64 4.32 4.22 -7.12
N PHE A 65 3.80 5.33 -7.65
CA PHE A 65 2.52 5.34 -8.34
C PHE A 65 2.38 6.52 -9.30
N ILE A 66 1.43 6.38 -10.23
CA ILE A 66 0.91 7.46 -11.07
C ILE A 66 -0.57 7.65 -10.75
N LYS A 67 -1.00 8.88 -10.49
CA LYS A 67 -2.39 9.18 -10.10
C LYS A 67 -2.97 10.38 -10.81
N ILE A 68 -4.18 10.20 -11.36
CA ILE A 68 -5.00 11.29 -11.89
C ILE A 68 -5.69 11.97 -10.70
N ARG A 69 -5.01 12.97 -10.14
CA ARG A 69 -5.46 13.69 -8.93
C ARG A 69 -6.71 14.50 -9.16
N GLU A 70 -6.76 15.25 -10.25
CA GLU A 70 -7.88 16.11 -10.59
C GLU A 70 -7.99 16.28 -12.10
N VAL A 71 -9.22 16.21 -12.60
CA VAL A 71 -9.58 16.64 -13.95
C VAL A 71 -10.76 17.58 -13.82
N ARG A 72 -10.68 18.73 -14.50
CA ARG A 72 -11.75 19.72 -14.53
C ARG A 72 -11.99 20.14 -15.97
N LEU A 73 -13.26 20.12 -16.37
CA LEU A 73 -13.73 20.67 -17.63
C LEU A 73 -14.67 21.82 -17.30
N GLU A 74 -14.40 23.00 -17.86
CA GLU A 74 -15.23 24.18 -17.66
C GLU A 74 -15.70 24.74 -18.99
N TYR A 75 -16.95 25.18 -19.01
CA TYR A 75 -17.54 25.86 -20.14
C TYR A 75 -18.16 27.17 -19.70
N SER A 76 -17.59 28.27 -20.19
CA SER A 76 -18.14 29.61 -20.00
C SER A 76 -19.19 29.89 -21.06
N LEU A 77 -20.40 30.21 -20.62
CA LEU A 77 -21.50 30.55 -21.51
C LEU A 77 -21.18 31.86 -22.26
N PRO A 78 -21.32 31.87 -23.60
CA PRO A 78 -21.00 33.05 -24.38
C PRO A 78 -22.00 34.19 -24.12
N LYS A 79 -21.49 35.43 -24.16
CA LYS A 79 -22.24 36.65 -23.78
C LYS A 79 -23.52 36.88 -24.59
N ASN A 80 -23.57 36.40 -25.83
CA ASN A 80 -24.75 36.49 -26.68
C ASN A 80 -25.95 35.68 -26.12
N ILE A 81 -25.69 34.57 -25.44
CA ILE A 81 -26.72 33.78 -24.75
C ILE A 81 -27.16 34.51 -23.47
N LEU A 82 -26.21 35.11 -22.76
CA LEU A 82 -26.45 35.82 -21.49
C LEU A 82 -27.09 37.20 -21.67
N GLY A 83 -26.97 37.83 -22.83
CA GLY A 83 -27.46 39.20 -23.09
C GLY A 83 -28.97 39.40 -22.95
N LYS A 84 -29.75 38.32 -22.81
CA LYS A 84 -31.20 38.36 -22.50
C LYS A 84 -31.51 38.16 -21.01
N THR A 85 -30.47 38.07 -20.18
CA THR A 85 -30.56 37.80 -18.74
C THR A 85 -29.89 38.94 -17.96
N PHE A 86 -30.09 38.96 -16.65
CA PHE A 86 -29.39 39.87 -15.74
C PHE A 86 -27.97 39.42 -15.39
N LEU A 87 -27.50 38.31 -15.97
CA LEU A 87 -26.20 37.73 -15.67
C LEU A 87 -25.10 38.35 -16.54
N THR A 88 -24.01 38.75 -15.91
CA THR A 88 -22.80 39.26 -16.58
C THR A 88 -21.84 38.12 -16.97
N GLN A 89 -21.88 37.01 -16.24
CA GLN A 89 -21.09 35.80 -16.49
C GLN A 89 -21.83 34.54 -16.03
N ALA A 90 -21.65 33.43 -16.73
CA ALA A 90 -22.05 32.12 -16.25
C ALA A 90 -21.06 31.05 -16.74
N THR A 91 -20.62 30.17 -15.84
CA THR A 91 -19.72 29.05 -16.15
C THR A 91 -20.26 27.78 -15.51
N VAL A 92 -20.29 26.69 -16.29
CA VAL A 92 -20.60 25.35 -15.80
C VAL A 92 -19.33 24.51 -15.86
N GLY A 93 -18.98 23.89 -14.75
CA GLY A 93 -17.81 23.04 -14.61
C GLY A 93 -18.21 21.63 -14.18
N LEU A 94 -17.53 20.63 -14.74
CA LEU A 94 -17.51 19.26 -14.24
C LEU A 94 -16.12 19.00 -13.70
N TYR A 95 -16.02 18.40 -12.52
CA TYR A 95 -14.74 18.03 -11.94
C TYR A 95 -14.78 16.63 -11.36
N GLY A 96 -13.61 16.01 -11.31
CA GLY A 96 -13.41 14.72 -10.67
C GLY A 96 -12.05 14.67 -9.97
N ARG A 97 -12.00 14.03 -8.81
CA ARG A 97 -10.79 13.89 -7.99
C ARG A 97 -10.49 12.43 -7.67
N ASN A 98 -9.20 12.10 -7.60
CA ASN A 98 -8.67 10.75 -7.39
C ASN A 98 -9.27 9.72 -8.36
N LEU A 99 -9.26 10.04 -9.66
CA LEU A 99 -9.99 9.30 -10.68
C LEU A 99 -9.37 7.94 -11.01
N LEU A 100 -8.04 7.84 -10.95
CA LEU A 100 -7.30 6.62 -11.25
C LEU A 100 -5.96 6.66 -10.53
N CYS A 101 -5.56 5.53 -9.95
CA CYS A 101 -4.23 5.29 -9.38
C CYS A 101 -3.67 4.01 -9.99
N ILE A 102 -2.44 4.08 -10.50
CA ILE A 102 -1.69 2.97 -11.08
C ILE A 102 -0.48 2.75 -10.17
N SER A 103 -0.40 1.59 -9.54
CA SER A 103 0.67 1.22 -8.61
C SER A 103 0.73 -0.30 -8.47
N ASP A 104 1.90 -0.82 -8.12
CA ASP A 104 2.10 -2.22 -7.71
C ASP A 104 1.93 -2.40 -6.19
N PHE A 105 1.56 -1.33 -5.46
CA PHE A 105 1.30 -1.39 -4.03
C PHE A 105 0.15 -2.37 -3.74
N PRO A 106 0.34 -3.36 -2.85
CA PRO A 106 -0.60 -4.48 -2.69
C PRO A 106 -1.89 -4.13 -1.95
N MET A 107 -2.01 -2.90 -1.44
CA MET A 107 -3.16 -2.43 -0.68
C MET A 107 -3.95 -1.38 -1.47
N PHE A 108 -4.66 -0.47 -0.80
CA PHE A 108 -5.60 0.43 -1.49
C PHE A 108 -4.92 1.60 -2.23
N ASP A 109 -4.11 2.37 -1.51
CA ASP A 109 -3.54 3.62 -2.02
C ASP A 109 -2.18 3.88 -1.34
N PRO A 110 -1.09 3.98 -2.10
CA PRO A 110 0.25 4.21 -1.56
C PRO A 110 0.43 5.60 -0.93
N GLU A 111 -0.56 6.49 -1.04
CA GLU A 111 -0.54 7.82 -0.40
C GLU A 111 -0.99 7.84 1.06
N ALA A 112 -1.26 6.67 1.65
CA ALA A 112 -1.64 6.59 3.03
C ALA A 112 -0.48 6.96 3.97
N ALA A 113 -0.82 7.63 5.08
CA ALA A 113 0.12 7.94 6.15
C ALA A 113 -0.49 7.51 7.48
N ALA A 114 0.33 6.90 8.33
CA ALA A 114 -0.06 6.53 9.67
C ALA A 114 0.03 7.73 10.62
N LEU A 115 -0.79 7.70 11.66
CA LEU A 115 -0.70 8.63 12.80
C LEU A 115 -0.03 7.92 13.97
N ASN A 116 0.96 8.56 14.58
CA ASN A 116 1.52 8.16 15.86
C ASN A 116 1.19 9.25 16.90
N GLY A 117 0.09 9.05 17.63
CA GLY A 117 -0.49 10.06 18.50
C GLY A 117 -1.00 11.25 17.69
N ARG A 118 -0.31 12.39 17.79
CA ARG A 118 -0.64 13.65 17.06
C ARG A 118 0.27 13.89 15.86
N SER A 119 1.27 13.04 15.66
CA SER A 119 2.28 13.20 14.61
C SER A 119 1.98 12.31 13.43
N ILE A 120 2.12 12.85 12.22
CA ILE A 120 2.05 12.07 10.97
C ILE A 120 3.37 11.31 10.82
N THR A 121 3.30 10.01 10.54
CA THR A 121 4.45 9.16 10.22
C THR A 121 4.41 8.84 8.72
N PRO A 122 5.20 9.54 7.88
CA PRO A 122 5.26 9.25 6.45
C PRO A 122 5.86 7.88 6.18
N GLY A 123 5.42 7.24 5.08
CA GLY A 123 5.98 5.96 4.63
C GLY A 123 5.56 4.74 5.46
N VAL A 124 4.66 4.93 6.44
CA VAL A 124 4.05 3.85 7.21
C VAL A 124 2.55 3.93 7.03
N GLU A 125 1.93 2.78 6.80
CA GLU A 125 0.48 2.61 6.70
C GLU A 125 0.04 1.66 7.82
N THR A 126 -1.10 1.92 8.45
CA THR A 126 -1.63 1.05 9.52
C THR A 126 -3.15 0.92 9.43
N GLY A 127 -3.63 0.30 8.36
CA GLY A 127 -5.05 -0.04 8.19
C GLY A 127 -5.96 1.17 7.95
N SER A 128 -5.47 2.15 7.22
CA SER A 128 -6.23 3.31 6.76
C SER A 128 -7.38 2.90 5.84
N LEU A 129 -8.44 3.71 5.85
CA LEU A 129 -9.56 3.50 4.94
C LEU A 129 -9.15 3.79 3.49
N PRO A 130 -9.73 3.07 2.51
CA PRO A 130 -9.48 3.35 1.10
C PRO A 130 -9.77 4.81 0.74
N SER A 131 -8.97 5.36 -0.17
CA SER A 131 -9.20 6.73 -0.66
C SER A 131 -10.48 6.81 -1.49
N THR A 132 -11.13 7.98 -1.44
CA THR A 132 -12.37 8.22 -2.17
C THR A 132 -12.10 8.73 -3.58
N ARG A 133 -12.87 8.23 -4.54
CA ARG A 133 -13.03 8.80 -5.88
C ARG A 133 -14.27 9.67 -5.88
N SER A 134 -14.16 10.93 -6.28
CA SER A 134 -15.28 11.88 -6.25
C SER A 134 -15.47 12.59 -7.58
N PHE A 135 -16.72 12.96 -7.85
CA PHE A 135 -17.16 13.73 -9.01
C PHE A 135 -18.09 14.84 -8.55
N GLY A 136 -18.09 15.96 -9.26
CA GLY A 136 -18.95 17.08 -8.93
C GLY A 136 -19.20 18.02 -10.10
N ILE A 137 -20.20 18.86 -9.89
CA ILE A 137 -20.61 19.92 -10.80
C ILE A 137 -20.41 21.25 -10.08
N ASN A 138 -19.86 22.24 -10.78
CA ASN A 138 -19.72 23.60 -10.31
C ASN A 138 -20.51 24.53 -11.23
N ILE A 139 -21.29 25.44 -10.67
CA ILE A 139 -21.99 26.49 -11.42
C ILE A 139 -21.59 27.82 -10.80
N SER A 140 -20.97 28.69 -11.61
CA SER A 140 -20.57 30.03 -11.20
C SER A 140 -21.35 31.06 -11.98
N LEU A 141 -22.00 31.99 -11.28
CA LEU A 141 -22.81 33.06 -11.84
C LEU A 141 -22.28 34.42 -11.40
N GLY A 142 -22.14 35.33 -12.35
CA GLY A 142 -21.88 36.75 -12.15
C GLY A 142 -23.14 37.56 -12.49
N PHE A 143 -23.43 38.56 -11.67
CA PHE A 143 -24.59 39.45 -11.78
C PHE A 143 -24.16 40.88 -12.16
#